data_AF-L7IWQ1-F1
#
_entry.id   AF-L7IWQ1-F1
#
_cell.length_a   1.000
_cell.length_b   1.000
_cell.length_c   1.000
_cell.angle_alpha   90.00
_cell.angle_beta   90.00
_cell.angle_gamma   90.00
#
_symmetry.space_group_name_H-M   'P 1'
#
loop_
_entity.id
_entity.type
_entity.pdbx_description
1 polymer ?
#
loop_
_entity_poly.entity_id
_entity_poly.type
_entity_poly.pdbx_seq_one_letter_code
_entity_poly.pdbx_strand_id
1 'polypeptide(L)'
;MHAQQYIIAALMAFGAAVTEARALEPRQLGDLACNVARLQIVNALSATKKNVGDIQDPTVKAGAQAGLKQSQDAIGVIGKAIISGSKAPANARDDVAAGLTATGTALQGGSKDDKAVADATSNLTKAAKAGQDVVAKCK
;
A
#
# COMPACT_ATOMS: atom_id res chain seq x y z
N MET A 1 63.52 -39.39 13.33
CA MET A 1 63.75 -37.99 13.73
C MET A 1 62.69 -37.63 14.76
N HIS A 2 63.07 -37.00 15.87
CA HIS A 2 62.14 -36.30 16.79
C HIS A 2 61.62 -35.02 16.08
N ALA A 3 60.61 -34.26 16.47
CA ALA A 3 59.66 -34.28 17.61
C ALA A 3 58.26 -33.83 17.05
N GLN A 4 57.22 -33.42 17.78
CA GLN A 4 56.98 -33.16 19.21
C GLN A 4 55.47 -33.33 19.52
N GLN A 5 55.08 -33.22 20.80
CA GLN A 5 53.68 -33.22 21.25
C GLN A 5 53.17 -31.78 21.45
N TYR A 6 51.86 -31.54 21.30
CA TYR A 6 51.13 -30.61 22.16
C TYR A 6 49.75 -31.18 22.52
N ILE A 7 49.55 -31.42 23.81
CA ILE A 7 48.27 -31.72 24.45
C ILE A 7 47.73 -30.40 25.01
N ILE A 8 46.48 -30.02 24.71
CA ILE A 8 45.65 -29.23 25.63
C ILE A 8 44.24 -29.81 25.60
N ALA A 9 43.68 -30.03 26.80
CA ALA A 9 42.31 -30.50 27.02
C ALA A 9 41.45 -29.38 27.65
N ALA A 10 40.15 -29.66 27.80
CA ALA A 10 39.14 -28.86 28.54
C ALA A 10 38.71 -27.56 27.83
N LEU A 11 37.45 -27.11 27.86
CA LEU A 11 36.41 -27.22 28.88
C LEU A 11 34.99 -27.25 28.28
N MET A 12 34.01 -27.76 29.02
CA MET A 12 32.59 -27.47 28.77
C MET A 12 32.23 -26.06 29.26
N ALA A 13 31.34 -25.37 28.55
CA ALA A 13 30.56 -24.27 29.11
C ALA A 13 29.11 -24.32 28.56
N PHE A 14 28.15 -24.50 29.45
CA PHE A 14 26.72 -24.37 29.17
C PHE A 14 26.35 -22.88 29.00
N GLY A 15 25.28 -22.63 28.23
CA GLY A 15 24.34 -21.56 28.57
C GLY A 15 24.58 -20.19 27.93
N ALA A 16 24.07 -20.03 26.71
CA ALA A 16 23.35 -18.82 26.34
C ALA A 16 22.25 -19.20 25.33
N ALA A 17 21.06 -19.54 25.84
CA ALA A 17 19.87 -19.42 25.03
C ALA A 17 19.64 -17.91 24.82
N VAL A 18 20.27 -17.36 23.78
CA VAL A 18 19.86 -16.07 23.22
C VAL A 18 18.48 -16.28 22.63
N THR A 19 17.47 -16.18 23.49
CA THR A 19 16.21 -15.57 23.08
C THR A 19 16.59 -14.22 22.51
N GLU A 20 16.64 -14.13 21.18
CA GLU A 20 16.48 -12.86 20.50
C GLU A 20 15.12 -12.33 20.95
N ALA A 21 15.13 -11.58 22.04
CA ALA A 21 14.16 -10.53 22.28
C ALA A 21 14.33 -9.59 21.08
N ARG A 22 13.61 -9.93 19.99
CA ARG A 22 13.55 -9.13 18.79
C ARG A 22 13.33 -7.72 19.28
N ALA A 23 14.28 -6.83 18.98
CA ALA A 23 14.15 -5.43 19.31
C ALA A 23 12.74 -5.03 18.87
N LEU A 24 12.00 -4.35 19.76
CA LEU A 24 10.67 -3.86 19.42
C LEU A 24 10.85 -2.82 18.32
N GLU A 25 10.91 -3.29 17.07
CA GLU A 25 10.84 -2.46 15.88
C GLU A 25 9.63 -1.54 16.09
N PRO A 26 9.79 -0.22 15.86
CA PRO A 26 8.71 0.73 16.09
C PRO A 26 7.46 0.21 15.37
N ARG A 27 6.39 0.00 16.15
CA ARG A 27 5.12 -0.63 15.71
C ARG A 27 4.74 -0.07 14.34
N GLN A 28 4.38 -0.93 13.38
CA GLN A 28 4.31 -0.68 11.91
C GLN A 28 3.33 0.41 11.37
N LEU A 29 3.04 1.43 12.17
CA LEU A 29 2.94 2.80 11.68
C LEU A 29 4.34 3.14 11.10
N GLY A 30 4.53 2.87 9.81
CA GLY A 30 5.86 2.87 9.18
C GLY A 30 6.57 4.22 9.24
N ASP A 31 7.76 4.30 8.63
CA ASP A 31 8.50 5.53 8.38
C ASP A 31 7.56 6.70 8.03
N LEU A 32 7.89 7.91 8.49
CA LEU A 32 7.20 9.14 8.12
C LEU A 32 6.95 9.22 6.60
N ALA A 33 7.91 8.79 5.76
CA ALA A 33 7.72 8.72 4.31
C ALA A 33 6.63 7.72 3.86
N CYS A 34 6.50 6.58 4.53
CA CYS A 34 5.43 5.60 4.33
C CYS A 34 4.06 6.18 4.76
N ASN A 35 3.98 6.80 5.94
CA ASN A 35 2.74 7.39 6.44
C ASN A 35 2.29 8.60 5.58
N VAL A 36 3.23 9.40 5.07
CA VAL A 36 2.95 10.45 4.09
C VAL A 36 2.42 9.85 2.79
N ALA A 37 3.01 8.77 2.26
CA ALA A 37 2.50 8.11 1.05
C ALA A 37 1.07 7.54 1.27
N ARG A 38 0.82 6.92 2.43
CA ARG A 38 -0.52 6.44 2.85
C ARG A 38 -1.55 7.58 2.95
N LEU A 39 -1.16 8.74 3.46
CA LEU A 39 -2.04 9.92 3.51
C LEU A 39 -2.27 10.53 2.12
N GLN A 40 -1.25 10.57 1.26
CA GLN A 40 -1.34 11.07 -0.11
C GLN A 40 -2.33 10.27 -0.96
N ILE A 41 -2.32 8.92 -0.86
CA ILE A 41 -3.29 8.10 -1.61
C ILE A 41 -4.72 8.33 -1.10
N VAL A 42 -4.95 8.42 0.21
CA VAL A 42 -6.29 8.71 0.77
C VAL A 42 -6.80 10.07 0.32
N ASN A 43 -5.95 11.11 0.37
CA ASN A 43 -6.32 12.46 -0.09
C ASN A 43 -6.61 12.50 -1.60
N ALA A 44 -5.78 11.86 -2.42
CA ALA A 44 -5.98 11.80 -3.86
C ALA A 44 -7.24 11.00 -4.24
N LEU A 45 -7.53 9.89 -3.56
CA LEU A 45 -8.77 9.13 -3.73
C LEU A 45 -10.01 9.92 -3.32
N SER A 46 -9.95 10.68 -2.22
CA SER A 46 -11.04 11.56 -1.78
C SER A 46 -11.32 12.64 -2.81
N ALA A 47 -10.28 13.31 -3.32
CA ALA A 47 -10.40 14.30 -4.39
C ALA A 47 -10.92 13.70 -5.70
N THR A 48 -10.49 12.48 -6.05
CA THR A 48 -11.01 11.74 -7.22
C THR A 48 -12.50 11.44 -7.04
N LYS A 49 -12.91 10.95 -5.85
CA LYS A 49 -14.31 10.64 -5.52
C LYS A 49 -15.21 11.86 -5.60
N LYS A 50 -14.75 13.02 -5.12
CA LYS A 50 -15.47 14.29 -5.26
C LYS A 50 -15.71 14.62 -6.73
N ASN A 51 -14.63 14.72 -7.51
CA ASN A 51 -14.71 15.08 -8.93
C ASN A 51 -15.56 14.09 -9.73
N VAL A 52 -15.47 12.79 -9.45
CA VAL A 52 -16.34 11.77 -10.05
C VAL A 52 -17.83 12.02 -9.72
N GLY A 53 -18.14 12.52 -8.52
CA GLY A 53 -19.49 12.96 -8.16
C GLY A 53 -20.00 14.13 -8.99
N ASP A 54 -19.10 14.99 -9.47
CA ASP A 54 -19.41 16.22 -10.22
C ASP A 54 -19.50 16.02 -11.75
N ILE A 55 -19.07 14.85 -12.28
CA ILE A 55 -19.16 14.48 -13.73
C ILE A 55 -20.59 14.64 -14.27
N GLN A 56 -20.75 15.11 -15.50
CA GLN A 56 -22.08 15.29 -16.09
C GLN A 56 -22.66 14.01 -16.71
N ASP A 57 -21.82 13.20 -17.36
CA ASP A 57 -22.25 11.92 -17.96
C ASP A 57 -22.58 10.88 -16.86
N PRO A 58 -23.82 10.35 -16.81
CA PRO A 58 -24.24 9.41 -15.77
C PRO A 58 -23.61 8.02 -15.90
N THR A 59 -23.29 7.58 -17.12
CA THR A 59 -22.64 6.28 -17.39
C THR A 59 -21.19 6.30 -16.94
N VAL A 60 -20.47 7.35 -17.31
CA VAL A 60 -19.07 7.59 -16.92
C VAL A 60 -18.97 7.76 -15.40
N LYS A 61 -19.88 8.53 -14.81
CA LYS A 61 -20.00 8.67 -13.35
C LYS A 61 -20.20 7.32 -12.67
N ALA A 62 -21.20 6.54 -13.09
CA ALA A 62 -21.50 5.25 -12.46
C ALA A 62 -20.33 4.26 -12.57
N GLY A 63 -19.68 4.17 -13.74
CA GLY A 63 -18.50 3.33 -13.94
C GLY A 63 -17.31 3.75 -13.06
N ALA A 64 -17.03 5.06 -13.00
CA ALA A 64 -15.96 5.59 -12.15
C ALA A 64 -16.26 5.42 -10.66
N GLN A 65 -17.51 5.58 -10.23
CA GLN A 65 -17.94 5.32 -8.85
C GLN A 65 -17.79 3.84 -8.47
N ALA A 66 -18.11 2.90 -9.38
CA ALA A 66 -17.95 1.48 -9.15
C ALA A 66 -16.46 1.08 -8.94
N GLY A 67 -15.56 1.56 -9.81
CA GLY A 67 -14.11 1.32 -9.66
C GLY A 67 -13.53 1.94 -8.38
N LEU A 68 -13.96 3.16 -8.03
CA LEU A 68 -13.58 3.81 -6.77
C LEU A 68 -14.10 3.04 -5.54
N LYS A 69 -15.31 2.47 -5.61
CA LYS A 69 -15.87 1.66 -4.53
C LYS A 69 -15.05 0.37 -4.34
N GLN A 70 -14.74 -0.35 -5.42
CA GLN A 70 -13.87 -1.53 -5.36
C GLN A 70 -12.53 -1.22 -4.69
N SER A 71 -11.89 -0.10 -5.08
CA SER A 71 -10.64 0.35 -4.46
C SER A 71 -10.80 0.69 -2.97
N GLN A 72 -11.90 1.35 -2.59
CA GLN A 72 -12.18 1.72 -1.19
C GLN A 72 -12.46 0.50 -0.31
N ASP A 73 -13.24 -0.46 -0.79
CA ASP A 73 -13.53 -1.71 -0.08
C ASP A 73 -12.24 -2.52 0.16
N ALA A 74 -11.39 -2.62 -0.88
CA ALA A 74 -10.10 -3.32 -0.81
C ALA A 74 -9.08 -2.60 0.10
N ILE A 75 -9.04 -1.26 0.10
CA ILE A 75 -8.29 -0.47 1.10
C ILE A 75 -8.81 -0.74 2.52
N GLY A 76 -10.13 -0.93 2.69
CA GLY A 76 -10.72 -1.35 3.97
C GLY A 76 -10.21 -2.71 4.45
N VAL A 77 -10.03 -3.68 3.55
CA VAL A 77 -9.42 -4.99 3.85
C VAL A 77 -7.94 -4.85 4.22
N ILE A 78 -7.17 -4.06 3.46
CA ILE A 78 -5.76 -3.76 3.76
C ILE A 78 -5.62 -3.09 5.13
N GLY A 79 -6.46 -2.09 5.42
CA GLY A 79 -6.46 -1.37 6.69
C GLY A 79 -6.74 -2.28 7.89
N LYS A 80 -7.75 -3.16 7.77
CA LYS A 80 -8.04 -4.18 8.80
C LYS A 80 -6.84 -5.09 9.06
N ALA A 81 -6.21 -5.61 8.00
CA ALA A 81 -5.03 -6.47 8.13
C ALA A 81 -3.86 -5.75 8.82
N ILE A 82 -3.57 -4.50 8.46
CA ILE A 82 -2.50 -3.70 9.09
C ILE A 82 -2.82 -3.47 10.58
N ILE A 83 -4.07 -3.14 10.93
CA ILE A 83 -4.50 -2.93 12.33
C ILE A 83 -4.39 -4.23 13.14
N SER A 84 -4.64 -5.40 12.54
CA SER A 84 -4.44 -6.71 13.16
C SER A 84 -2.99 -7.22 13.12
N GLY A 85 -2.01 -6.37 12.82
CA GLY A 85 -0.58 -6.75 12.74
C GLY A 85 -0.25 -7.76 11.63
N SER A 86 -1.16 -7.93 10.67
CA SER A 86 -1.05 -8.87 9.56
C SER A 86 -0.54 -8.16 8.30
N LYS A 87 0.22 -8.88 7.47
CA LYS A 87 0.63 -8.35 6.16
C LYS A 87 -0.61 -8.05 5.31
N ALA A 88 -0.63 -6.89 4.65
CA ALA A 88 -1.64 -6.56 3.65
C ALA A 88 -1.79 -7.71 2.62
N PRO A 89 -2.99 -8.26 2.39
CA PRO A 89 -3.20 -9.35 1.44
C PRO A 89 -2.73 -9.00 0.02
N ALA A 90 -2.38 -10.01 -0.78
CA ALA A 90 -1.99 -9.81 -2.18
C ALA A 90 -3.21 -9.40 -3.02
N ASN A 91 -4.25 -10.25 -3.03
CA ASN A 91 -5.53 -9.99 -3.69
C ASN A 91 -6.10 -8.61 -3.37
N ALA A 92 -6.10 -8.17 -2.10
CA ALA A 92 -6.62 -6.85 -1.74
C ALA A 92 -5.79 -5.69 -2.34
N ARG A 93 -4.49 -5.87 -2.63
CA ARG A 93 -3.70 -4.88 -3.37
C ARG A 93 -3.99 -4.94 -4.87
N ASP A 94 -4.20 -6.13 -5.41
CA ASP A 94 -4.59 -6.34 -6.80
C ASP A 94 -5.99 -5.74 -7.08
N ASP A 95 -6.92 -5.88 -6.14
CA ASP A 95 -8.27 -5.28 -6.17
C ASP A 95 -8.23 -3.75 -6.14
N VAL A 96 -7.29 -3.14 -5.40
CA VAL A 96 -7.05 -1.69 -5.46
C VAL A 96 -6.56 -1.28 -6.85
N ALA A 97 -5.59 -2.00 -7.40
CA ALA A 97 -5.07 -1.71 -8.75
C ALA A 97 -6.16 -1.89 -9.83
N ALA A 98 -6.96 -2.95 -9.73
CA ALA A 98 -8.10 -3.21 -10.61
C ALA A 98 -9.17 -2.10 -10.50
N GLY A 99 -9.58 -1.71 -9.29
CA GLY A 99 -10.56 -0.64 -9.09
C GLY A 99 -10.08 0.74 -9.60
N LEU A 100 -8.81 1.08 -9.39
CA LEU A 100 -8.17 2.28 -9.96
C LEU A 100 -8.17 2.23 -11.49
N THR A 101 -7.86 1.07 -12.06
CA THR A 101 -7.84 0.84 -13.52
C THR A 101 -9.26 0.95 -14.11
N ALA A 102 -10.25 0.32 -13.48
CA ALA A 102 -11.66 0.44 -13.87
C ALA A 102 -12.17 1.89 -13.80
N THR A 103 -11.76 2.64 -12.77
CA THR A 103 -12.05 4.09 -12.66
C THR A 103 -11.46 4.85 -13.86
N GLY A 104 -10.18 4.60 -14.19
CA GLY A 104 -9.50 5.25 -15.31
C GLY A 104 -10.08 4.87 -16.68
N THR A 105 -10.55 3.63 -16.83
CA THR A 105 -11.24 3.15 -18.04
C THR A 105 -12.60 3.83 -18.20
N ALA A 106 -13.38 3.97 -17.13
CA ALA A 106 -14.65 4.69 -17.18
C ALA A 106 -14.44 6.18 -17.55
N LEU A 107 -13.46 6.85 -16.94
CA LEU A 107 -13.14 8.26 -17.21
C LEU A 107 -12.73 8.52 -18.67
N GLN A 108 -12.14 7.55 -19.37
CA GLN A 108 -11.80 7.67 -20.80
C GLN A 108 -13.05 7.76 -21.70
N GLY A 109 -14.21 7.29 -21.25
CA GLY A 109 -15.49 7.50 -21.94
C GLY A 109 -16.08 8.90 -21.74
N GLY A 110 -15.54 9.71 -20.84
CA GLY A 110 -16.01 11.06 -20.54
C GLY A 110 -15.63 12.10 -21.58
N SER A 111 -16.42 13.17 -21.65
CA SER A 111 -16.08 14.34 -22.45
C SER A 111 -14.79 14.99 -21.95
N LYS A 112 -13.95 15.47 -22.88
CA LYS A 112 -12.73 16.24 -22.56
C LYS A 112 -13.04 17.67 -22.12
N ASP A 113 -14.23 18.16 -22.46
CA ASP A 113 -14.75 19.48 -22.05
C ASP A 113 -15.38 19.44 -20.65
N ASP A 114 -15.69 18.24 -20.14
CA ASP A 114 -16.12 18.06 -18.74
C ASP A 114 -14.89 18.18 -17.82
N LYS A 115 -14.77 19.35 -17.18
CA LYS A 115 -13.69 19.64 -16.23
C LYS A 115 -13.67 18.65 -15.05
N ALA A 116 -14.81 18.07 -14.65
CA ALA A 116 -14.84 17.08 -13.59
C ALA A 116 -14.20 15.75 -14.04
N VAL A 117 -14.34 15.35 -15.32
CA VAL A 117 -13.62 14.20 -15.91
C VAL A 117 -12.12 14.47 -15.94
N ALA A 118 -11.70 15.66 -16.37
CA ALA A 118 -10.29 16.05 -16.40
C ALA A 118 -9.65 16.08 -15.00
N ASP A 119 -10.31 16.71 -14.03
CA ASP A 119 -9.81 16.81 -12.66
C ASP A 119 -9.86 15.45 -11.93
N ALA A 120 -10.87 14.61 -12.21
CA ALA A 120 -10.91 13.23 -11.72
C ALA A 120 -9.74 12.40 -12.27
N THR A 121 -9.45 12.51 -13.58
CA THR A 121 -8.32 11.82 -14.22
C THR A 121 -6.98 12.26 -13.60
N SER A 122 -6.78 13.57 -13.42
CA SER A 122 -5.58 14.12 -12.76
C SER A 122 -5.40 13.58 -11.33
N ASN A 123 -6.47 13.55 -10.54
CA ASN A 123 -6.40 13.07 -9.15
C ASN A 123 -6.28 11.54 -9.07
N LEU A 124 -6.84 10.80 -10.02
CA LEU A 124 -6.64 9.35 -10.13
C LEU A 124 -5.17 9.02 -10.44
N THR A 125 -4.52 9.77 -11.33
CA THR A 125 -3.08 9.63 -11.60
C THR A 125 -2.24 9.90 -10.34
N LYS A 126 -2.59 10.92 -9.54
CA LYS A 126 -1.94 11.17 -8.24
C LYS A 126 -2.18 10.02 -7.26
N ALA A 127 -3.38 9.44 -7.21
CA ALA A 127 -3.69 8.29 -6.35
C ALA A 127 -2.89 7.05 -6.77
N ALA A 128 -2.80 6.76 -8.07
CA ALA A 128 -1.99 5.66 -8.59
C ALA A 128 -0.50 5.85 -8.26
N LYS A 129 0.05 7.05 -8.45
CA LYS A 129 1.44 7.33 -8.04
C LYS A 129 1.63 7.21 -6.52
N ALA A 130 0.72 7.73 -5.72
CA ALA A 130 0.80 7.59 -4.27
C ALA A 130 0.74 6.11 -3.82
N GLY A 131 -0.02 5.26 -4.53
CA GLY A 131 0.00 3.80 -4.34
C GLY A 131 1.35 3.17 -4.67
N GLN A 132 2.00 3.58 -5.76
CA GLN A 132 3.37 3.15 -6.08
C GLN A 132 4.37 3.61 -5.01
N ASP A 133 4.25 4.85 -4.54
CA ASP A 133 5.06 5.39 -3.43
C ASP A 133 4.83 4.61 -2.14
N VAL A 134 3.61 4.15 -1.83
CA VAL A 134 3.34 3.23 -0.70
C VAL A 134 4.08 1.91 -0.88
N VAL A 135 4.02 1.28 -2.07
CA VAL A 135 4.74 0.02 -2.34
C VAL A 135 6.26 0.18 -2.22
N ALA A 136 6.80 1.33 -2.64
CA ALA A 136 8.24 1.60 -2.58
C ALA A 136 8.74 1.97 -1.16
N LYS A 137 7.95 2.71 -0.39
CA LYS A 137 8.35 3.33 0.90
C LYS A 137 7.85 2.60 2.14
N CYS A 138 6.75 1.85 2.05
CA CYS A 138 6.22 1.05 3.15
C CYS A 138 6.75 -0.40 3.07
N LYS A 139 7.89 -0.64 3.70
CA LYS A 139 8.46 -1.99 3.91
C LYS A 139 7.99 -2.58 5.24
#